data_AF-A0A9K3GFD8-F1
#
_entry.id   AF-A0A9K3GFD8-F1
#
_cell.length_a   1.000
_cell.length_b   1.000
_cell.length_c   1.000
_cell.angle_alpha   90.00
_cell.angle_beta   90.00
_cell.angle_gamma   90.00
#
_symmetry.space_group_name_H-M   'P 1'
#
loop_
_entity.id
_entity.type
_entity.pdbx_description
1 polymer ?
#
loop_
_entity_poly.entity_id
_entity_poly.type
_entity_poly.pdbx_seq_one_letter_code
_entity_poly.pdbx_strand_id
1 'polypeptide(L)'
;MAHAALDTYPEAPIAEAMCEMVMQFAGAGLSTVKALISDGCTEWVVGALKQYGTDPEQSDLVLVGLGALALLCEDTNVKSMVDSGVLGLLDAVTAAHTDSEAIQAEASKIRQVIEGK
;
A
#
# COMPACT_ATOMS: atom_id res chain seq x y z
N MET A 1 -12.68 -7.20 -9.19
CA MET A 1 -13.13 -5.85 -9.66
C MET A 1 -11.99 -4.84 -9.74
N ALA A 2 -10.80 -5.12 -9.21
CA ALA A 2 -9.66 -4.19 -9.22
C ALA A 2 -9.14 -3.81 -10.62
N HIS A 3 -9.27 -4.69 -11.63
CA HIS A 3 -8.91 -4.38 -13.03
C HIS A 3 -9.64 -3.16 -13.60
N ALA A 4 -10.91 -2.96 -13.22
CA ALA A 4 -11.70 -1.86 -13.74
C ALA A 4 -11.18 -0.48 -13.29
N ALA A 5 -10.52 -0.39 -12.14
CA ALA A 5 -10.00 0.89 -11.64
C ALA A 5 -8.82 1.39 -12.48
N LEU A 6 -7.91 0.52 -12.93
CA LEU A 6 -6.81 0.92 -13.83
C LEU A 6 -7.30 1.36 -15.21
N ASP A 7 -8.33 0.67 -15.73
CA ASP A 7 -8.93 1.06 -17.01
C ASP A 7 -9.67 2.39 -16.92
N THR A 8 -10.09 2.82 -15.72
CA THR A 8 -10.84 4.06 -15.50
C THR A 8 -9.94 5.29 -15.30
N TYR A 9 -8.67 5.10 -14.90
CA TYR A 9 -7.73 6.19 -14.63
C TYR A 9 -6.40 6.05 -15.41
N PRO A 10 -6.42 6.11 -16.76
CA PRO A 10 -5.23 5.96 -17.58
C PRO A 10 -4.25 7.16 -17.50
N GLU A 11 -4.71 8.32 -16.99
CA GLU A 11 -3.91 9.56 -16.92
C GLU A 11 -3.48 9.95 -15.49
N ALA A 12 -4.03 9.31 -14.45
CA ALA A 12 -3.56 9.52 -13.08
C ALA A 12 -2.28 8.70 -12.87
N PRO A 13 -1.30 9.19 -12.07
CA PRO A 13 -0.28 8.31 -11.52
C PRO A 13 -0.99 7.12 -10.88
N ILE A 14 -0.69 5.90 -11.31
CA ILE A 14 -1.37 4.68 -10.85
C ILE A 14 -1.44 4.62 -9.32
N ALA A 15 -0.41 5.15 -8.64
CA ALA A 15 -0.34 5.32 -7.20
C ALA A 15 -1.44 6.22 -6.60
N GLU A 16 -1.81 7.33 -7.24
CA GLU A 16 -2.88 8.23 -6.80
C GLU A 16 -4.26 7.57 -6.93
N ALA A 17 -4.54 6.95 -8.08
CA ALA A 17 -5.77 6.20 -8.30
C ALA A 17 -5.89 4.99 -7.35
N MET A 18 -4.77 4.31 -7.06
CA MET A 18 -4.74 3.23 -6.07
C MET A 18 -4.96 3.73 -4.64
N CYS A 19 -4.37 4.87 -4.28
CA CYS A 19 -4.52 5.44 -2.95
C CYS A 19 -5.95 5.94 -2.72
N GLU A 20 -6.54 6.65 -3.69
CA GLU A 20 -7.96 7.04 -3.67
C GLU A 20 -8.87 5.83 -3.57
N MET A 21 -8.58 4.78 -4.35
CA MET A 21 -9.35 3.54 -4.31
C MET A 21 -9.28 2.88 -2.92
N VAL A 22 -8.08 2.71 -2.37
CA VAL A 22 -7.90 2.12 -1.02
C VAL A 22 -8.55 2.98 0.05
N MET A 23 -8.43 4.32 -0.01
CA MET A 23 -9.08 5.24 0.93
C MET A 23 -10.61 5.19 0.82
N GLN A 24 -11.16 5.19 -0.39
CA GLN A 24 -12.61 5.02 -0.61
C GLN A 24 -13.09 3.68 -0.04
N PHE A 25 -12.33 2.60 -0.23
CA PHE A 25 -12.71 1.29 0.27
C PHE A 25 -12.52 1.13 1.78
N ALA A 26 -11.51 1.75 2.38
CA ALA A 26 -11.35 1.85 3.83
C ALA A 26 -12.55 2.58 4.46
N GLY A 27 -13.09 3.60 3.79
CA GLY A 27 -14.35 4.26 4.18
C GLY A 27 -15.62 3.42 3.96
N ALA A 28 -15.60 2.47 3.01
CA ALA A 28 -16.75 1.66 2.62
C ALA A 28 -16.98 0.38 3.47
N GLY A 29 -16.10 0.08 4.42
CA GLY A 29 -16.26 -0.99 5.40
C GLY A 29 -15.47 -2.28 5.12
N LEU A 30 -15.21 -3.02 6.21
CA LEU A 30 -14.32 -4.20 6.29
C LEU A 30 -14.59 -5.30 5.23
N SER A 31 -15.84 -5.51 4.82
CA SER A 31 -16.19 -6.55 3.84
C SER A 31 -15.65 -6.27 2.44
N THR A 32 -15.59 -4.99 2.04
CA THR A 32 -15.14 -4.58 0.70
C THR A 32 -13.63 -4.63 0.61
N VAL A 33 -12.96 -4.24 1.71
CA VAL A 33 -11.50 -4.33 1.84
C VAL A 33 -11.03 -5.79 1.87
N LYS A 34 -11.77 -6.68 2.54
CA LYS A 34 -11.51 -8.13 2.48
C LYS A 34 -11.59 -8.69 1.06
N ALA A 35 -12.57 -8.26 0.27
CA ALA A 35 -12.70 -8.67 -1.13
C ALA A 35 -11.52 -8.17 -1.99
N LEU A 36 -11.04 -6.95 -1.77
CA LEU A 36 -9.86 -6.41 -2.45
C LEU A 36 -8.58 -7.15 -2.09
N ILE A 37 -8.35 -7.40 -0.80
CA ILE A 37 -7.14 -8.11 -0.36
C ILE A 37 -7.14 -9.55 -0.92
N SER A 38 -8.30 -10.22 -0.96
CA SER A 38 -8.45 -11.55 -1.55
C SER A 38 -8.25 -11.58 -3.08
N ASP A 39 -8.33 -10.44 -3.76
CA ASP A 39 -8.17 -10.29 -5.22
C ASP A 39 -6.71 -9.96 -5.65
N GLY A 40 -5.73 -10.04 -4.73
CA GLY A 40 -4.32 -9.79 -5.04
C GLY A 40 -3.85 -8.34 -4.88
N CYS A 41 -4.58 -7.51 -4.12
CA CYS A 41 -4.23 -6.10 -3.90
C CYS A 41 -2.84 -5.90 -3.25
N THR A 42 -2.32 -6.90 -2.53
CA THR A 42 -0.94 -6.88 -2.00
C THR A 42 0.10 -6.80 -3.12
N GLU A 43 -0.07 -7.57 -4.20
CA GLU A 43 0.86 -7.59 -5.34
C GLU A 43 0.86 -6.23 -6.06
N TRP A 44 -0.29 -5.56 -6.09
CA TRP A 44 -0.45 -4.26 -6.69
C TRP A 44 0.31 -3.18 -5.92
N VAL A 45 0.15 -3.16 -4.59
CA VAL A 45 0.86 -2.17 -3.76
C VAL A 45 2.36 -2.43 -3.76
N VAL A 46 2.77 -3.69 -3.83
CA VAL A 46 4.17 -4.07 -4.08
C VAL A 46 4.66 -3.55 -5.44
N GLY A 47 3.85 -3.68 -6.49
CA GLY A 47 4.15 -3.12 -7.81
C GLY A 47 4.27 -1.60 -7.79
N ALA A 48 3.33 -0.92 -7.12
CA ALA A 48 3.33 0.53 -6.97
C ALA A 48 4.56 1.03 -6.19
N LEU A 49 4.94 0.36 -5.08
CA LEU A 49 6.17 0.70 -4.34
C LEU A 49 7.42 0.53 -5.20
N LYS A 50 7.49 -0.52 -6.02
CA LYS A 50 8.63 -0.74 -6.93
C LYS A 50 8.72 0.32 -8.02
N GLN A 51 7.57 0.79 -8.50
CA GLN A 51 7.50 1.72 -9.63
C GLN A 51 7.61 3.19 -9.21
N TYR A 52 7.04 3.54 -8.06
CA TYR A 52 6.86 4.92 -7.61
C TYR A 52 7.59 5.25 -6.29
N GLY A 53 8.22 4.27 -5.66
CA GLY A 53 8.91 4.40 -4.37
C GLY A 53 10.12 5.33 -4.34
N THR A 54 10.50 5.91 -5.48
CA THR A 54 11.58 6.91 -5.59
C THR A 54 11.08 8.34 -5.73
N ASP A 55 9.78 8.55 -5.97
CA ASP A 55 9.16 9.87 -6.02
C ASP A 55 8.53 10.18 -4.65
N PRO A 56 8.86 11.32 -3.99
CA PRO A 56 8.39 11.57 -2.62
C PRO A 56 6.87 11.66 -2.47
N GLU A 57 6.19 12.36 -3.38
CA GLU A 57 4.73 12.54 -3.30
C GLU A 57 4.00 11.22 -3.58
N GLN A 58 4.47 10.49 -4.59
CA GLN A 58 3.88 9.19 -4.93
C GLN A 58 4.21 8.12 -3.87
N SER A 59 5.41 8.17 -3.27
CA SER A 59 5.79 7.25 -2.20
C SER A 59 4.92 7.43 -0.96
N ASP A 60 4.66 8.68 -0.56
CA ASP A 60 3.77 8.98 0.56
C ASP A 60 2.36 8.43 0.31
N LEU A 61 1.80 8.67 -0.89
CA LEU A 61 0.50 8.14 -1.28
C LEU A 61 0.47 6.61 -1.25
N VAL A 62 1.46 5.93 -1.83
CA VAL A 62 1.49 4.46 -1.83
C VAL A 62 1.64 3.91 -0.41
N LEU A 63 2.41 4.57 0.47
CA LEU A 63 2.55 4.16 1.86
C LEU A 63 1.25 4.32 2.65
N VAL A 64 0.52 5.42 2.46
CA VAL A 64 -0.81 5.61 3.09
C VAL A 64 -1.78 4.51 2.67
N GLY A 65 -1.83 4.16 1.38
CA GLY A 65 -2.62 3.04 0.88
C GLY A 65 -2.19 1.70 1.49
N LEU A 66 -0.88 1.46 1.59
CA LEU A 66 -0.34 0.25 2.22
C LEU A 66 -0.70 0.17 3.72
N GLY A 67 -0.63 1.28 4.45
CA GLY A 67 -0.96 1.34 5.87
C GLY A 67 -2.43 1.06 6.15
N ALA A 68 -3.32 1.61 5.32
CA ALA A 68 -4.75 1.30 5.38
C ALA A 68 -5.01 -0.20 5.15
N LEU A 69 -4.32 -0.82 4.17
CA LEU A 69 -4.43 -2.26 3.94
C LEU A 69 -3.86 -3.07 5.11
N ALA A 70 -2.68 -2.74 5.61
CA ALA A 70 -2.05 -3.44 6.73
C ALA A 70 -2.92 -3.44 8.00
N LEU A 71 -3.59 -2.31 8.29
CA LEU A 71 -4.51 -2.18 9.42
C LEU A 71 -5.77 -3.06 9.27
N LEU A 72 -6.26 -3.20 8.04
CA LEU A 72 -7.50 -3.90 7.73
C LEU A 72 -7.29 -5.38 7.39
N CYS A 73 -6.04 -5.81 7.23
CA CYS A 73 -5.65 -7.20 7.05
C CYS A 73 -5.82 -8.02 8.35
N GLU A 74 -6.43 -9.19 8.20
CA GLU A 74 -6.35 -10.29 9.17
C GLU A 74 -5.00 -11.02 9.02
N ASP A 75 -4.60 -11.81 10.02
CA ASP A 75 -3.25 -12.40 10.13
C ASP A 75 -2.80 -13.18 8.87
N THR A 76 -3.73 -13.84 8.18
CA THR A 76 -3.48 -14.54 6.91
C THR A 76 -3.02 -13.62 5.79
N ASN A 77 -3.48 -12.37 5.76
CA ASN A 77 -3.11 -11.40 4.75
C ASN A 77 -1.81 -10.68 5.09
N VAL A 78 -1.54 -10.46 6.38
CA VAL A 78 -0.24 -9.95 6.85
C VAL A 78 0.88 -10.89 6.45
N LYS A 79 0.67 -12.20 6.61
CA LYS A 79 1.62 -13.22 6.14
C LYS A 79 1.89 -13.11 4.63
N SER A 80 0.85 -12.92 3.82
CA SER A 80 1.01 -12.69 2.37
C SER A 80 1.81 -11.43 2.05
N MET A 81 1.63 -10.35 2.82
CA MET A 81 2.43 -9.12 2.69
C MET A 81 3.91 -9.36 3.01
N VAL A 82 4.19 -10.12 4.08
CA VAL A 82 5.56 -10.51 4.45
C VAL A 82 6.17 -11.39 3.36
N ASP A 83 5.45 -12.42 2.90
CA ASP A 83 5.91 -13.34 1.85
C ASP A 83 6.15 -12.60 0.51
N SER A 84 5.41 -11.52 0.26
CA SER A 84 5.57 -10.64 -0.92
C SER A 84 6.75 -9.66 -0.81
N GLY A 85 7.45 -9.65 0.33
CA GLY A 85 8.63 -8.81 0.54
C GLY A 85 8.33 -7.34 0.85
N VAL A 86 7.13 -7.03 1.37
CA VAL A 86 6.72 -5.65 1.70
C VAL A 86 7.72 -4.97 2.65
N LEU A 87 8.26 -5.68 3.64
CA LEU A 87 9.24 -5.11 4.58
C LEU A 87 10.51 -4.63 3.86
N GLY A 88 11.01 -5.39 2.88
CA GLY A 88 12.17 -4.99 2.09
C GLY A 88 11.89 -3.79 1.17
N LEU A 89 10.64 -3.62 0.73
CA LEU A 89 10.23 -2.44 -0.03
C LEU A 89 10.12 -1.21 0.86
N LEU A 90 9.63 -1.35 2.10
CA LEU A 90 9.65 -0.26 3.09
C LEU A 90 11.10 0.20 3.35
N ASP A 91 12.04 -0.74 3.45
CA ASP A 91 13.47 -0.40 3.61
C ASP A 91 14.02 0.32 2.37
N ALA A 92 13.64 -0.11 1.16
CA ALA A 92 14.05 0.56 -0.07
C ALA A 92 13.49 1.99 -0.18
N VAL A 93 12.22 2.20 0.17
CA VAL A 93 11.58 3.52 0.13
C VAL A 93 12.14 4.45 1.20
N THR A 94 12.34 3.95 2.42
CA THR A 94 12.98 4.74 3.49
C THR A 94 14.44 5.08 3.18
N ALA A 95 15.17 4.20 2.49
CA ALA A 95 16.52 4.50 1.99
C ALA A 95 16.52 5.51 0.83
N ALA A 96 15.46 5.53 0.01
CA ALA A 96 15.31 6.51 -1.07
C ALA A 96 14.93 7.91 -0.56
N HIS A 97 14.22 7.99 0.58
CA HIS A 97 13.67 9.23 1.13
C HIS A 97 14.16 9.48 2.58
N THR A 98 15.48 9.48 2.77
CA THR A 98 16.09 9.65 4.11
C THR A 98 15.83 11.02 4.75
N ASP A 99 15.47 12.01 3.93
CA ASP A 99 15.16 13.39 4.32
C ASP A 99 13.67 13.63 4.63
N SER A 100 12.78 12.70 4.25
CA SER A 100 11.35 12.84 4.47
C SER A 100 10.90 12.15 5.77
N GLU A 101 10.78 12.93 6.84
CA GLU A 101 10.26 12.42 8.13
C GLU A 101 8.86 11.79 8.01
N ALA A 102 8.02 12.29 7.10
CA ALA A 102 6.69 11.74 6.85
C ALA A 102 6.77 10.30 6.33
N ILE A 103 7.60 10.06 5.31
CA ILE A 103 7.82 8.73 4.72
C ILE A 103 8.43 7.78 5.76
N GLN A 104 9.41 8.24 6.53
CA GLN A 104 10.03 7.44 7.60
C GLN A 104 9.01 7.04 8.67
N ALA A 105 8.16 7.98 9.10
CA ALA A 105 7.15 7.74 10.11
C ALA A 105 6.07 6.78 9.61
N GLU A 106 5.59 6.95 8.37
CA GLU A 106 4.54 6.12 7.81
C GLU A 106 5.04 4.69 7.55
N ALA A 107 6.23 4.53 6.95
CA ALA A 107 6.86 3.22 6.79
C ALA A 107 7.07 2.50 8.13
N SER A 108 7.45 3.23 9.18
CA SER A 108 7.61 2.67 10.54
C SER A 108 6.29 2.20 11.14
N LYS A 109 5.20 2.96 10.98
CA LYS A 109 3.86 2.54 11.43
C LYS A 109 3.41 1.27 10.72
N ILE A 110 3.57 1.21 9.40
CA ILE A 110 3.19 0.05 8.59
C ILE A 110 3.96 -1.18 9.05
N ARG A 111 5.28 -1.04 9.25
CA ARG A 111 6.14 -2.10 9.78
C ARG A 111 5.63 -2.61 11.13
N GLN A 112 5.33 -1.72 12.07
CA GLN A 112 4.79 -2.11 13.39
C GLN A 112 3.47 -2.88 13.29
N VAL A 113 2.60 -2.49 12.36
CA VAL A 113 1.32 -3.19 12.14
C VAL A 113 1.55 -4.59 11.57
N ILE A 114 2.49 -4.74 10.64
CA ILE A 114 2.84 -6.02 10.02
C ILE A 114 3.55 -6.94 11.02
N GLU A 115 4.51 -6.43 11.78
CA GLU A 115 5.31 -7.21 12.74
C GLU A 115 4.59 -7.46 14.08
N GLY A 116 3.58 -6.64 14.40
CA GLY A 116 2.80 -6.71 15.65
C GLY A 116 1.55 -7.58 15.58
N LYS A 117 1.25 -8.18 14.42
CA LYS A 117 0.18 -9.16 14.21
C LYS A 117 0.80 -10.55 14.07
#